data_AF-G2WKE2-F1
#
_entry.id   AF-G2WKE2-F1
#
_cell.length_a   1.000
_cell.length_b   1.000
_cell.length_c   1.000
_cell.angle_alpha   90.00
_cell.angle_beta   90.00
_cell.angle_gamma   90.00
#
_symmetry.space_group_name_H-M   'P 1'
#
loop_
_entity.id
_entity.type
_entity.pdbx_description
1 polymer ?
#
loop_
_entity_poly.entity_id
_entity_poly.type
_entity_poly.pdbx_seq_one_letter_code
_entity_poly.pdbx_strand_id
1 'polypeptide(L)'
;MPSFNPVRFLELPIDIRKEVYFHLDGNFCGAHPYPIDILYKSNDVELPGKPSYKRSKRSKKLLRYMYPVFATYLNIFEYSPQLIEKWLEYAFWLRYDCLVLDCFKVNHLYDGTLIDALEWTYLDNELRLAYFNKACMLEVWYTFKEYKKWVIDSVAFDELDLLNVSNIQFNIDNLTPQLVDKCLSILEQKDLFATIGEVQFGQDEEVGEEKDVDVSGANSDENSSPSSTIKNKKRSASKRSHSDNGNVGATHNQLTSISVIRTIRSMESMKSLRKITVRGEKLYELLINFHGFRDNPGKTISYIVKRRINEIRLSRMNQISRTGLADFTRWDNLQKLVLSRLAYIDLNSIVFPKNFKSLTMKRVSKIKWWNIEENILKELKVDKRTFKSLYIKEDDSKFTKFFNLRHTRIKELDKSEINQITYLRCQAIVWLSFRTLNHIKLQNVSEVFNNIIVPRALFDSKRVEIYRCEKISQVLVI
;
A
#
# COMPACT_ATOMS: atom_id res chain seq x y z
N MET A 1 15.73 30.98 21.94
CA MET A 1 16.11 30.51 20.60
C MET A 1 15.55 31.48 19.57
N PRO A 2 16.28 31.82 18.48
CA PRO A 2 15.74 32.65 17.42
C PRO A 2 14.56 31.94 16.74
N SER A 3 13.53 32.70 16.37
CA SER A 3 12.38 32.20 15.61
C SER A 3 12.80 31.78 14.20
N PHE A 4 12.13 30.78 13.63
CA PHE A 4 12.35 30.35 12.25
C PHE A 4 12.02 31.48 11.26
N ASN A 5 12.86 31.67 10.23
CA ASN A 5 12.68 32.71 9.22
C ASN A 5 12.31 32.09 7.85
N PRO A 6 11.04 32.17 7.41
CA PRO A 6 10.60 31.56 6.16
C PRO A 6 11.25 32.15 4.91
N VAL A 7 11.45 33.48 4.87
CA VAL A 7 12.03 34.15 3.69
C VAL A 7 13.45 33.66 3.45
N ARG A 8 14.25 33.57 4.52
CA ARG A 8 15.63 33.10 4.42
C ARG A 8 15.73 31.66 3.95
N PHE A 9 14.75 30.83 4.31
CA PHE A 9 14.67 29.45 3.83
C PHE A 9 14.25 29.38 2.35
N LEU A 10 13.27 30.17 1.93
CA LEU A 10 12.77 30.20 0.55
C LEU A 10 13.80 30.78 -0.45
N GLU A 11 14.74 31.60 0.02
CA GLU A 11 15.90 32.05 -0.77
C GLU A 11 16.91 30.93 -1.09
N LEU A 12 16.85 29.78 -0.39
CA LEU A 12 17.75 28.66 -0.66
C LEU A 12 17.40 27.96 -1.99
N PRO A 13 18.40 27.39 -2.68
CA PRO A 13 18.18 26.60 -3.89
C PRO A 13 17.17 25.45 -3.69
N ILE A 14 16.47 25.11 -4.79
CA ILE A 14 15.39 24.12 -4.77
C ILE A 14 15.86 22.74 -4.34
N ASP A 15 17.11 22.36 -4.62
CA ASP A 15 17.65 21.05 -4.23
C ASP A 15 17.74 20.89 -2.71
N ILE A 16 18.13 21.96 -2.00
CA ILE A 16 18.16 21.97 -0.53
C ILE A 16 16.73 21.88 0.00
N ARG A 17 15.80 22.68 -0.54
CA ARG A 17 14.40 22.68 -0.12
C ARG A 17 13.74 21.31 -0.36
N LYS A 18 14.03 20.68 -1.50
CA LYS A 18 13.60 19.33 -1.85
C LYS A 18 14.02 18.31 -0.78
N GLU A 19 15.29 18.30 -0.39
CA GLU A 19 15.78 17.37 0.64
C GLU A 19 15.16 17.64 2.02
N VAL A 20 14.97 18.92 2.38
CA VAL A 20 14.29 19.31 3.62
C VAL A 20 12.84 18.79 3.63
N TYR A 21 12.10 19.01 2.56
CA TYR A 21 10.71 18.53 2.44
C TYR A 21 10.60 17.02 2.37
N PHE A 22 11.58 16.35 1.73
CA PHE A 22 11.67 14.90 1.73
C PHE A 22 11.80 14.33 3.15
N HIS A 23 12.60 14.98 4.00
CA HIS A 23 12.78 14.56 5.39
C HIS A 23 11.66 14.99 6.34
N LEU A 24 10.91 16.05 5.99
CA LEU A 24 9.71 16.46 6.74
C LEU A 24 8.58 15.42 6.64
N ASP A 25 8.59 14.59 5.59
CA ASP A 25 7.64 13.50 5.32
C ASP A 25 6.16 13.96 5.41
N GLY A 26 5.93 15.22 5.00
CA GLY A 26 4.62 15.85 4.98
C GLY A 26 4.00 16.17 6.35
N ASN A 27 4.76 16.14 7.43
CA ASN A 27 4.28 16.61 8.73
C ASN A 27 4.53 18.12 8.85
N PHE A 28 3.57 18.93 8.45
CA PHE A 28 3.65 20.39 8.45
C PHE A 28 3.24 20.99 9.79
N CYS A 29 2.39 20.30 10.55
CA CYS A 29 1.88 20.81 11.82
C CYS A 29 2.69 20.31 13.03
N GLY A 30 2.88 21.18 14.02
CA GLY A 30 3.40 20.81 15.34
C GLY A 30 2.36 20.13 16.24
N ALA A 31 1.20 19.77 15.70
CA ALA A 31 0.10 19.08 16.36
C ALA A 31 -0.10 17.71 15.69
N HIS A 32 0.97 16.93 15.55
CA HIS A 32 0.95 15.59 14.99
C HIS A 32 0.69 14.54 16.09
N PRO A 33 -0.04 13.44 15.78
CA PRO A 33 -0.15 12.34 16.71
C PRO A 33 1.22 11.70 16.94
N TYR A 34 1.42 11.06 18.09
CA TYR A 34 2.61 10.26 18.31
C TYR A 34 2.63 9.08 17.34
N PRO A 35 3.80 8.74 16.76
CA PRO A 35 3.94 7.52 15.99
C PRO A 35 3.48 6.29 16.79
N ILE A 36 2.70 5.43 16.15
CA ILE A 36 2.09 4.24 16.76
C ILE A 36 3.13 3.35 17.46
N ASP A 37 4.34 3.25 16.91
CA ASP A 37 5.43 2.47 17.48
C ASP A 37 5.85 2.96 18.89
N ILE A 38 5.74 4.26 19.17
CA ILE A 38 6.05 4.83 20.50
C ILE A 38 4.93 4.48 21.47
N LEU A 39 3.67 4.61 21.04
CA LEU A 39 2.50 4.31 21.86
C LEU A 39 2.48 2.85 22.34
N TYR A 40 2.90 1.89 21.50
CA TYR A 40 2.94 0.47 21.89
C TYR A 40 4.21 0.03 22.63
N LYS A 41 5.32 0.77 22.52
CA LYS A 41 6.58 0.43 23.21
C LYS A 41 6.71 1.12 24.57
N SER A 42 5.87 2.10 24.85
CA SER A 42 5.81 2.77 26.14
C SER A 42 5.23 1.82 27.20
N ASN A 43 5.76 1.87 28.41
CA ASN A 43 5.15 1.22 29.58
C ASN A 43 3.96 2.04 30.12
N ASP A 44 3.87 3.31 29.74
CA ASP A 44 2.83 4.23 30.17
C ASP A 44 1.81 4.45 29.06
N VAL A 45 0.53 4.43 29.42
CA VAL A 45 -0.58 4.80 28.54
C VAL A 45 -0.98 6.25 28.84
N GLU A 46 -0.73 7.14 27.89
CA GLU A 46 -1.20 8.52 27.97
C GLU A 46 -2.72 8.56 27.85
N LEU A 47 -3.39 8.78 28.98
CA LEU A 47 -4.84 9.00 29.03
C LEU A 47 -5.15 10.49 29.12
N PRO A 48 -6.24 10.95 28.50
CA PRO A 48 -6.69 12.31 28.68
C PRO A 48 -6.93 12.57 30.16
N GLY A 49 -6.38 13.68 30.67
CA GLY A 49 -6.31 13.95 32.10
C GLY A 49 -7.66 13.84 32.83
N LYS A 50 -7.60 13.49 34.13
CA LYS A 50 -8.75 13.43 35.06
C LYS A 50 -9.70 14.65 34.89
N PRO A 51 -10.99 14.54 35.27
CA PRO A 51 -12.07 15.50 34.97
C PRO A 51 -11.89 16.97 35.39
N SER A 52 -10.73 17.39 35.93
CA SER A 52 -10.40 18.77 36.26
C SER A 52 -9.79 19.58 35.10
N TYR A 53 -9.57 19.00 33.91
CA TYR A 53 -9.15 19.76 32.72
C TYR A 53 -10.26 20.73 32.28
N LYS A 54 -10.24 21.93 32.85
CA LYS A 54 -11.13 23.03 32.44
C LYS A 54 -10.69 23.50 31.06
N ARG A 55 -11.37 23.00 30.02
CA ARG A 55 -11.21 23.48 28.64
C ARG A 55 -11.30 25.01 28.59
N SER A 56 -10.36 25.63 27.89
CA SER A 56 -10.34 27.08 27.72
C SER A 56 -11.60 27.59 27.00
N LYS A 57 -11.99 28.85 27.24
CA LYS A 57 -13.13 29.48 26.54
C LYS A 57 -12.96 29.42 25.01
N ARG A 58 -11.72 29.58 24.53
CA ARG A 58 -11.36 29.50 23.10
C ARG A 58 -11.51 28.08 22.57
N SER A 59 -10.97 27.06 23.26
CA SER A 59 -11.12 25.65 22.87
C SER A 59 -12.60 25.27 22.72
N LYS A 60 -13.44 25.64 23.70
CA LYS A 60 -14.90 25.38 23.63
C LYS A 60 -15.55 25.97 22.38
N LYS A 61 -15.13 27.17 21.96
CA LYS A 61 -15.61 27.80 20.72
C LYS A 61 -15.12 27.03 19.49
N LEU A 62 -13.84 26.69 19.42
CA LEU A 62 -13.26 25.95 18.30
C LEU A 62 -13.91 24.56 18.14
N LEU A 63 -14.07 23.82 19.23
CA LEU A 63 -14.73 22.52 19.24
C LEU A 63 -16.22 22.61 18.89
N ARG A 64 -16.89 23.73 19.18
CA ARG A 64 -18.30 23.90 18.83
C ARG A 64 -18.52 24.22 17.35
N TYR A 65 -17.64 25.00 16.74
CA TYR A 65 -17.86 25.54 15.39
C TYR A 65 -16.98 24.90 14.31
N MET A 66 -15.70 24.66 14.59
CA MET A 66 -14.75 24.13 13.61
C MET A 66 -14.74 22.61 13.60
N TYR A 67 -14.70 21.97 14.77
CA TYR A 67 -14.61 20.50 14.86
C TYR A 67 -15.70 19.75 14.07
N PRO A 68 -16.99 20.15 14.09
CA PRO A 68 -18.02 19.44 13.33
C PRO A 68 -17.75 19.37 11.82
N VAL A 69 -17.03 20.35 11.26
CA VAL A 69 -16.65 20.35 9.84
C VAL A 69 -15.63 19.26 9.54
N PHE A 70 -14.67 19.04 10.45
CA PHE A 70 -13.54 18.10 10.27
C PHE A 70 -13.76 16.75 10.96
N ALA A 71 -14.89 16.55 11.64
CA ALA A 71 -15.14 15.41 12.51
C ALA A 71 -14.91 14.07 11.81
N THR A 72 -15.28 13.95 10.53
CA THR A 72 -15.10 12.73 9.71
C THR A 72 -13.65 12.25 9.66
N TYR A 73 -12.67 13.16 9.72
CA TYR A 73 -11.24 12.83 9.59
C TYR A 73 -10.46 12.97 10.89
N LEU A 74 -11.01 13.67 11.89
CA LEU A 74 -10.31 14.03 13.11
C LEU A 74 -10.79 13.25 14.35
N ASN A 75 -11.98 12.66 14.30
CA ASN A 75 -12.56 11.89 15.42
C ASN A 75 -11.71 10.68 15.84
N ILE A 76 -10.91 10.12 14.93
CA ILE A 76 -9.96 9.02 15.19
C ILE A 76 -8.97 9.38 16.31
N PHE A 77 -8.72 10.68 16.52
CA PHE A 77 -7.77 11.19 17.50
C PHE A 77 -8.41 11.64 18.84
N GLU A 78 -9.67 11.29 19.11
CA GLU A 78 -10.36 11.65 20.35
C GLU A 78 -9.71 11.09 21.63
N TYR A 79 -8.86 10.07 21.50
CA TYR A 79 -8.05 9.56 22.62
C TYR A 79 -7.14 10.65 23.23
N SER A 80 -6.80 11.70 22.48
CA SER A 80 -6.06 12.86 22.97
C SER A 80 -6.74 14.18 22.56
N PRO A 81 -7.71 14.69 23.33
CA PRO A 81 -8.44 15.92 22.99
C PRO A 81 -7.54 17.16 22.91
N GLN A 82 -6.42 17.18 23.63
CA GLN A 82 -5.45 18.28 23.57
C GLN A 82 -4.80 18.39 22.19
N LEU A 83 -4.60 17.26 21.50
CA LEU A 83 -4.13 17.22 20.13
C LEU A 83 -5.12 17.93 19.21
N ILE A 84 -6.41 17.61 19.32
CA ILE A 84 -7.50 18.21 18.54
C ILE A 84 -7.57 19.72 18.81
N GLU A 85 -7.55 20.13 20.08
CA GLU A 85 -7.59 21.55 20.46
C GLU A 85 -6.44 22.35 19.82
N LYS A 86 -5.22 21.80 19.85
CA LYS A 86 -4.04 22.41 19.22
C LYS A 86 -4.13 22.40 17.69
N TRP A 87 -4.60 21.30 17.10
CA TRP A 87 -4.77 21.16 15.65
C TRP A 87 -5.75 22.21 15.09
N LEU A 88 -6.84 22.49 15.80
CA LEU A 88 -7.82 23.51 15.40
C LEU A 88 -7.24 24.93 15.35
N GLU A 89 -6.11 25.20 16.01
CA GLU A 89 -5.41 26.48 15.87
C GLU A 89 -4.59 26.54 14.57
N TYR A 90 -3.93 25.44 14.21
CA TYR A 90 -3.23 25.30 12.92
C TYR A 90 -4.22 25.35 11.74
N ALA A 91 -5.42 24.81 11.91
CA ALA A 91 -6.42 24.65 10.87
C ALA A 91 -6.78 25.95 10.12
N PHE A 92 -6.65 27.12 10.76
CA PHE A 92 -6.95 28.40 10.12
C PHE A 92 -5.87 28.85 9.14
N TRP A 93 -4.60 28.63 9.47
CA TRP A 93 -3.47 29.32 8.84
C TRP A 93 -2.53 28.40 8.09
N LEU A 94 -2.42 27.13 8.48
CA LEU A 94 -1.43 26.19 7.95
C LEU A 94 -1.56 26.01 6.43
N ARG A 95 -2.80 25.93 5.92
CA ARG A 95 -3.06 25.86 4.47
C ARG A 95 -2.62 27.11 3.70
N TYR A 96 -2.42 28.25 4.36
CA TYR A 96 -1.96 29.48 3.72
C TYR A 96 -0.48 29.77 3.99
N ASP A 97 0.22 28.88 4.69
CA ASP A 97 1.63 29.03 4.99
C ASP A 97 2.46 28.95 3.70
N CYS A 98 3.36 29.90 3.53
CA CYS A 98 4.32 29.94 2.43
C CYS A 98 5.20 28.68 2.34
N LEU A 99 5.55 28.05 3.47
CA LEU A 99 6.37 26.84 3.49
C LEU A 99 5.60 25.62 2.98
N VAL A 100 4.31 25.54 3.31
CA VAL A 100 3.41 24.47 2.87
C VAL A 100 3.17 24.61 1.37
N LEU A 101 2.82 25.82 0.92
CA LEU A 101 2.63 26.10 -0.51
C LEU A 101 3.90 25.84 -1.31
N ASP A 102 5.06 26.24 -0.81
CA ASP A 102 6.35 25.95 -1.46
C ASP A 102 6.64 24.44 -1.52
N CYS A 103 6.33 23.68 -0.48
CA CYS A 103 6.43 22.22 -0.52
C CYS A 103 5.58 21.62 -1.65
N PHE A 104 4.33 22.05 -1.81
CA PHE A 104 3.48 21.59 -2.91
C PHE A 104 4.00 22.02 -4.29
N LYS A 105 4.59 23.21 -4.42
CA LYS A 105 5.21 23.69 -5.66
C LYS A 105 6.40 22.81 -6.06
N VAL A 106 7.31 22.57 -5.12
CA VAL A 106 8.46 21.69 -5.36
C VAL A 106 7.98 20.26 -5.62
N ASN A 107 6.98 19.76 -4.89
CA ASN A 107 6.42 18.43 -5.13
C ASN A 107 5.84 18.29 -6.55
N HIS A 108 5.11 19.30 -7.03
CA HIS A 108 4.56 19.31 -8.39
C HIS A 108 5.66 19.37 -9.45
N LEU A 109 6.70 20.18 -9.25
CA LEU A 109 7.85 20.27 -10.16
C LEU A 109 8.61 18.94 -10.31
N TYR A 110 8.60 18.11 -9.27
CA TYR A 110 9.21 16.79 -9.26
C TYR A 110 8.17 15.66 -9.39
N ASP A 111 7.09 15.88 -10.16
CA ASP A 111 6.08 14.88 -10.53
C ASP A 111 5.39 14.15 -9.35
N GLY A 112 5.28 14.80 -8.19
CA GLY A 112 4.65 14.24 -7.01
C GLY A 112 5.51 13.22 -6.25
N THR A 113 6.84 13.34 -6.31
CA THR A 113 7.77 12.38 -5.69
C THR A 113 8.16 12.70 -4.25
N LEU A 114 7.93 13.92 -3.77
CA LEU A 114 8.41 14.38 -2.45
C LEU A 114 7.51 13.94 -1.31
N ILE A 115 6.22 14.25 -1.43
CA ILE A 115 5.20 13.90 -0.44
C ILE A 115 4.20 12.93 -1.07
N ASP A 116 3.43 12.23 -0.25
CA ASP A 116 2.37 11.35 -0.74
C ASP A 116 1.31 12.13 -1.55
N ALA A 117 0.50 11.38 -2.31
CA ALA A 117 -0.50 11.95 -3.19
C ALA A 117 -1.54 12.78 -2.43
N LEU A 118 -1.95 13.90 -3.03
CA LEU A 118 -3.15 14.62 -2.63
C LEU A 118 -4.37 13.77 -2.91
N GLU A 119 -5.40 13.85 -2.07
CA GLU A 119 -6.62 13.08 -2.20
C GLU A 119 -7.84 13.97 -2.44
N TRP A 120 -8.74 13.54 -3.31
CA TRP A 120 -10.07 14.17 -3.43
C TRP A 120 -10.94 13.81 -2.22
N THR A 121 -11.57 14.82 -1.64
CA THR A 121 -12.47 14.69 -0.49
C THR A 121 -13.68 15.62 -0.61
N TYR A 122 -14.72 15.34 0.16
CA TYR A 122 -15.83 16.26 0.37
C TYR A 122 -15.81 16.75 1.81
N LEU A 123 -15.58 18.04 1.99
CA LEU A 123 -15.39 18.69 3.28
C LEU A 123 -16.02 20.08 3.20
N ASP A 124 -16.66 20.53 4.28
CA ASP A 124 -17.24 21.88 4.34
C ASP A 124 -18.22 22.17 3.19
N ASN A 125 -19.04 21.16 2.85
CA ASN A 125 -19.98 21.19 1.72
C ASN A 125 -19.35 21.47 0.34
N GLU A 126 -18.06 21.22 0.20
CA GLU A 126 -17.33 21.47 -1.04
C GLU A 126 -16.41 20.31 -1.40
N LEU A 127 -16.26 20.06 -2.70
CA LEU A 127 -15.25 19.14 -3.21
C LEU A 127 -13.87 19.81 -3.12
N ARG A 128 -12.99 19.23 -2.31
CA ARG A 128 -11.65 19.76 -2.02
C ARG A 128 -10.58 18.69 -2.21
N LEU A 129 -9.35 19.15 -2.40
CA LEU A 129 -8.15 18.36 -2.26
C LEU A 129 -7.76 18.36 -0.78
N ALA A 130 -7.30 17.21 -0.31
CA ALA A 130 -6.82 17.00 1.05
C ALA A 130 -5.45 16.35 1.02
N TYR A 131 -4.56 16.77 1.90
CA TYR A 131 -3.31 16.10 2.19
C TYR A 131 -3.42 15.40 3.54
N PHE A 132 -3.21 14.08 3.53
CA PHE A 132 -3.13 13.25 4.73
C PHE A 132 -1.70 12.81 4.96
N ASN A 133 -1.21 12.99 6.18
CA ASN A 133 0.11 12.48 6.56
C ASN A 133 0.09 10.94 6.75
N LYS A 134 1.23 10.34 7.09
CA LYS A 134 1.35 8.88 7.29
C LYS A 134 0.48 8.33 8.42
N ALA A 135 0.06 9.18 9.36
CA ALA A 135 -0.85 8.84 10.45
C ALA A 135 -2.33 8.99 10.05
N CYS A 136 -2.62 9.23 8.77
CA CYS A 136 -3.96 9.49 8.23
C CYS A 136 -4.62 10.76 8.82
N MET A 137 -3.84 11.71 9.33
CA MET A 137 -4.37 12.99 9.80
C MET A 137 -4.42 13.99 8.66
N LEU A 138 -5.56 14.65 8.48
CA LEU A 138 -5.70 15.77 7.55
C LEU A 138 -4.85 16.94 8.04
N GLU A 139 -3.99 17.49 7.18
CA GLU A 139 -3.21 18.69 7.51
C GLU A 139 -3.55 19.88 6.63
N VAL A 140 -3.74 19.64 5.34
CA VAL A 140 -3.94 20.71 4.35
C VAL A 140 -5.13 20.39 3.47
N TRP A 141 -5.93 21.40 3.14
CA TRP A 141 -7.03 21.27 2.20
C TRP A 141 -7.18 22.51 1.32
N TYR A 142 -7.44 22.28 0.04
CA TYR A 142 -7.63 23.31 -0.97
C TYR A 142 -8.82 23.00 -1.86
N THR A 143 -9.55 24.03 -2.30
CA THR A 143 -10.37 23.84 -3.50
C THR A 143 -9.46 23.65 -4.71
N PHE A 144 -9.94 23.00 -5.77
CA PHE A 144 -9.14 22.84 -6.98
C PHE A 144 -8.72 24.18 -7.60
N LYS A 145 -9.59 25.20 -7.49
CA LYS A 145 -9.31 26.56 -7.97
C LYS A 145 -8.17 27.21 -7.19
N GLU A 146 -8.17 27.09 -5.86
CA GLU A 146 -7.09 27.59 -5.01
C GLU A 146 -5.77 26.87 -5.30
N TYR A 147 -5.81 25.54 -5.39
CA TYR A 147 -4.61 24.74 -5.66
C TYR A 147 -3.99 25.10 -7.01
N LYS A 148 -4.81 25.18 -8.06
CA LYS A 148 -4.37 25.60 -9.38
C LYS A 148 -3.73 27.00 -9.34
N LYS A 149 -4.42 27.96 -8.73
CA LYS A 149 -3.97 29.36 -8.69
C LYS A 149 -2.67 29.58 -7.90
N TRP A 150 -2.55 28.97 -6.73
CA TRP A 150 -1.46 29.29 -5.79
C TRP A 150 -0.25 28.36 -5.92
N VAL A 151 -0.46 27.14 -6.38
CA VAL A 151 0.60 26.14 -6.52
C VAL A 151 0.98 25.97 -7.97
N ILE A 152 0.03 25.58 -8.82
CA ILE A 152 0.31 25.17 -10.21
C ILE A 152 0.71 26.36 -11.08
N ASP A 153 -0.14 27.39 -11.17
CA ASP A 153 0.10 28.58 -11.99
C ASP A 153 1.33 29.38 -11.48
N SER A 154 1.77 29.14 -10.24
CA SER A 154 2.97 29.76 -9.67
C SER A 154 4.29 29.11 -10.13
N VAL A 155 4.25 27.91 -10.71
CA VAL A 155 5.45 27.20 -11.21
C VAL A 155 5.37 26.92 -12.71
N ALA A 156 4.17 26.72 -13.25
CA ALA A 156 3.92 26.51 -14.66
C ALA A 156 3.71 27.85 -15.37
N PHE A 157 4.78 28.64 -15.51
CA PHE A 157 4.72 29.96 -16.14
C PHE A 157 4.37 29.87 -17.62
N ASP A 158 5.17 29.12 -18.40
CA ASP A 158 5.00 29.00 -19.86
C ASP A 158 4.96 27.54 -20.35
N GLU A 159 5.31 26.58 -19.49
CA GLU A 159 5.36 25.16 -19.83
C GLU A 159 3.98 24.50 -19.69
N LEU A 160 3.32 24.28 -20.84
CA LEU A 160 1.99 23.66 -20.90
C LEU A 160 1.95 22.25 -20.28
N ASP A 161 3.08 21.53 -20.31
CA ASP A 161 3.18 20.19 -19.74
C ASP A 161 3.01 20.19 -18.21
N LEU A 162 3.47 21.25 -17.53
CA LEU A 162 3.35 21.42 -16.08
C LEU A 162 1.97 21.92 -15.63
N LEU A 163 1.13 22.44 -16.53
CA LEU A 163 -0.24 22.88 -16.19
C LEU A 163 -1.18 21.70 -15.93
N ASN A 164 -0.85 20.51 -16.44
CA ASN A 164 -1.69 19.33 -16.30
C ASN A 164 -1.46 18.66 -14.94
N VAL A 165 -2.47 18.73 -14.08
CA VAL A 165 -2.46 18.03 -12.78
C VAL A 165 -3.13 16.68 -12.95
N SER A 166 -2.36 15.60 -12.90
CA SER A 166 -2.87 14.22 -13.06
C SER A 166 -2.32 13.23 -12.01
N ASN A 167 -1.88 13.73 -10.86
CA ASN A 167 -1.27 12.95 -9.78
C ASN A 167 -2.14 12.89 -8.51
N ILE A 168 -3.42 13.25 -8.60
CA ILE A 168 -4.34 13.25 -7.46
C ILE A 168 -4.93 11.85 -7.28
N GLN A 169 -5.00 11.39 -6.04
CA GLN A 169 -5.58 10.13 -5.64
C GLN A 169 -7.08 10.28 -5.33
N PHE A 170 -7.85 9.25 -5.65
CA PHE A 170 -9.21 9.05 -5.15
C PHE A 170 -9.21 7.86 -4.19
N ASN A 171 -9.28 8.14 -2.89
CA ASN A 171 -9.22 7.13 -1.83
C ASN A 171 -10.62 6.88 -1.27
N ILE A 172 -11.22 5.74 -1.62
CA ILE A 172 -12.59 5.44 -1.21
C ILE A 172 -12.69 5.06 0.27
N ASP A 173 -11.60 4.60 0.89
CA ASP A 173 -11.58 4.13 2.29
C ASP A 173 -11.76 5.29 3.27
N ASN A 174 -11.37 6.48 2.85
CA ASN A 174 -11.46 7.69 3.67
C ASN A 174 -12.87 8.30 3.65
N LEU A 175 -13.77 7.78 2.81
CA LEU A 175 -15.09 8.37 2.56
C LEU A 175 -16.20 7.35 2.83
N THR A 176 -17.32 7.82 3.38
CA THR A 176 -18.52 6.98 3.45
C THR A 176 -19.06 6.71 2.04
N PRO A 177 -19.79 5.59 1.81
CA PRO A 177 -20.33 5.29 0.49
C PRO A 177 -21.21 6.40 -0.12
N GLN A 178 -21.96 7.13 0.71
CA GLN A 178 -22.76 8.26 0.26
C GLN A 178 -21.87 9.44 -0.20
N LEU A 179 -20.78 9.70 0.52
CA LEU A 179 -19.82 10.74 0.14
C LEU A 179 -19.06 10.35 -1.13
N VAL A 180 -18.72 9.08 -1.32
CA VAL A 180 -18.11 8.60 -2.58
C VAL A 180 -19.02 8.91 -3.77
N ASP A 181 -20.31 8.59 -3.69
CA ASP A 181 -21.26 8.89 -4.76
C ASP A 181 -21.39 10.39 -5.03
N LYS A 182 -21.47 11.20 -3.97
CA LYS A 182 -21.53 12.66 -4.06
C LYS A 182 -20.26 13.25 -4.68
N CYS A 183 -19.08 12.80 -4.25
CA CYS A 183 -17.78 13.21 -4.79
C CYS A 183 -17.71 12.93 -6.29
N LEU A 184 -18.00 11.69 -6.71
CA LEU A 184 -17.93 11.31 -8.13
C LEU A 184 -18.94 12.08 -8.98
N SER A 185 -20.13 12.36 -8.46
CA SER A 185 -21.14 13.15 -9.17
C SER A 185 -20.69 14.61 -9.37
N ILE A 186 -20.05 15.22 -8.38
CA ILE A 186 -19.51 16.59 -8.50
C ILE A 186 -18.28 16.62 -9.43
N LEU A 187 -17.41 15.60 -9.35
CA LEU A 187 -16.25 15.44 -10.24
C LEU A 187 -16.69 15.32 -11.70
N GLU A 188 -17.77 14.58 -11.95
CA GLU A 188 -18.39 14.42 -13.27
C GLU A 188 -18.94 15.75 -13.78
N GLN A 189 -19.72 16.46 -12.97
CA GLN A 189 -20.30 17.76 -13.33
C GLN A 189 -19.23 18.83 -13.64
N LYS A 190 -18.06 18.75 -13.02
CA LYS A 190 -16.96 19.71 -13.18
C LYS A 190 -15.90 19.28 -14.19
N ASP A 191 -16.06 18.14 -14.85
CA ASP A 191 -15.08 17.53 -15.78
C ASP A 191 -13.67 17.37 -15.16
N LEU A 192 -13.61 16.90 -13.91
CA LEU A 192 -12.36 16.78 -13.15
C LEU A 192 -11.81 15.35 -13.12
N PHE A 193 -12.41 14.39 -13.83
CA PHE A 193 -11.93 13.00 -13.84
C PHE A 193 -10.52 12.83 -14.42
N ALA A 194 -10.10 13.73 -15.31
CA ALA A 194 -8.73 13.74 -15.85
C ALA A 194 -7.67 14.10 -14.80
N THR A 195 -8.07 14.66 -13.65
CA THR A 195 -7.12 15.00 -12.57
C THR A 195 -6.72 13.81 -11.71
N ILE A 196 -7.49 12.72 -11.77
CA ILE A 196 -7.28 11.53 -10.95
C ILE A 196 -6.23 10.64 -11.62
N GLY A 197 -5.08 10.49 -10.96
CA GLY A 197 -3.98 9.61 -11.38
C GLY A 197 -3.99 8.24 -10.69
N GLU A 198 -4.59 8.16 -9.50
CA GLU A 198 -4.65 6.95 -8.68
C GLU A 198 -6.03 6.72 -8.07
N VAL A 199 -6.46 5.46 -8.00
CA VAL A 199 -7.62 5.05 -7.19
C VAL A 199 -7.17 4.03 -6.15
N GLN A 200 -7.54 4.26 -4.89
CA GLN A 200 -7.38 3.28 -3.82
C GLN A 200 -8.72 2.65 -3.48
N PHE A 201 -8.72 1.32 -3.46
CA PHE A 201 -9.81 0.49 -3.00
C PHE A 201 -9.47 -0.14 -1.66
N GLY A 202 -10.46 -0.18 -0.79
CA GLY A 202 -10.47 -0.99 0.40
C GLY A 202 -11.91 -1.29 0.78
N GLN A 203 -12.00 -2.26 1.67
CA GLN A 203 -13.22 -2.70 2.30
C GLN A 203 -12.77 -3.01 3.71
N ASP A 204 -13.23 -2.23 4.68
CA ASP A 204 -13.11 -2.64 6.07
C ASP A 204 -13.85 -3.97 6.15
N GLU A 205 -13.08 -5.06 6.30
CA GLU A 205 -13.66 -6.32 6.70
C GLU A 205 -14.20 -6.06 8.09
N GLU A 206 -15.48 -5.71 8.20
CA GLU A 206 -16.21 -5.88 9.45
C GLU A 206 -15.84 -7.29 9.91
N VAL A 207 -15.11 -7.36 11.02
CA VAL A 207 -14.78 -8.59 11.71
C VAL A 207 -16.11 -9.11 12.18
N GLY A 208 -16.83 -9.78 11.28
CA GLY A 208 -17.93 -10.65 11.66
C GLY A 208 -17.28 -11.66 12.56
N GLU A 209 -17.60 -11.56 13.86
CA GLU A 209 -17.41 -12.62 14.82
C GLU A 209 -17.73 -13.92 14.09
N GLU A 210 -16.69 -14.70 13.77
CA GLU A 210 -16.87 -16.11 13.50
C GLU A 210 -17.60 -16.59 14.73
N LYS A 211 -18.91 -16.88 14.57
CA LYS A 211 -19.68 -17.46 15.65
C LYS A 211 -18.91 -18.70 16.07
N ASP A 212 -18.31 -18.62 17.25
CA ASP A 212 -17.63 -19.73 17.88
C ASP A 212 -18.58 -20.91 17.78
N VAL A 213 -18.16 -21.90 17.00
CA VAL A 213 -18.80 -23.19 16.96
C VAL A 213 -18.53 -23.78 18.34
N ASP A 214 -19.54 -23.74 19.20
CA ASP A 214 -19.53 -24.37 20.53
C ASP A 214 -18.94 -25.78 20.42
N VAL A 215 -17.68 -25.91 20.82
CA VAL A 215 -17.04 -27.21 21.06
C VAL A 215 -17.47 -27.63 22.47
N SER A 216 -18.69 -28.15 22.59
CA SER A 216 -19.13 -28.83 23.80
C SER A 216 -18.53 -30.24 23.83
N GLY A 217 -17.35 -30.37 24.47
CA GLY A 217 -16.83 -31.64 24.95
C GLY A 217 -17.59 -32.07 26.19
N ALA A 218 -18.03 -33.33 26.21
CA ALA A 218 -18.81 -33.95 27.29
C ALA A 218 -17.92 -34.63 28.35
N ASN A 219 -18.56 -34.83 29.52
CA ASN A 219 -18.22 -35.63 30.72
C ASN A 219 -17.75 -34.76 31.91
N SER A 220 -18.33 -34.82 33.11
CA SER A 220 -19.12 -35.88 33.78
C SER A 220 -19.92 -35.35 34.99
N ASP A 221 -21.12 -35.89 35.17
CA ASP A 221 -21.87 -36.25 36.41
C ASP A 221 -21.55 -35.55 37.76
N GLU A 222 -22.52 -34.85 38.37
CA GLU A 222 -23.47 -35.35 39.39
C GLU A 222 -24.22 -34.23 40.17
N ASN A 223 -25.53 -34.42 40.35
CA ASN A 223 -26.44 -33.96 41.42
C ASN A 223 -26.61 -32.46 41.79
N SER A 224 -27.78 -31.88 41.42
CA SER A 224 -28.88 -31.44 42.33
C SER A 224 -29.71 -30.27 41.74
N SER A 225 -31.03 -30.42 41.77
CA SER A 225 -32.08 -29.51 41.24
C SER A 225 -32.36 -28.30 42.17
N PRO A 226 -33.36 -27.39 41.94
CA PRO A 226 -34.25 -27.17 40.77
C PRO A 226 -34.52 -25.68 40.40
N SER A 227 -35.38 -25.52 39.37
CA SER A 227 -36.27 -24.36 39.06
C SER A 227 -35.67 -23.26 38.16
N SER A 228 -36.36 -22.68 37.17
CA SER A 228 -37.68 -22.92 36.57
C SER A 228 -37.76 -22.19 35.21
N THR A 229 -38.45 -22.82 34.26
CA THR A 229 -39.29 -22.23 33.20
C THR A 229 -38.72 -21.13 32.29
N ILE A 230 -38.59 -21.41 30.98
CA ILE A 230 -39.26 -20.62 29.91
C ILE A 230 -39.46 -21.49 28.65
N LYS A 231 -40.59 -21.21 28.00
CA LYS A 231 -41.38 -22.02 27.08
C LYS A 231 -40.70 -22.32 25.72
N ASN A 232 -40.79 -23.59 25.33
CA ASN A 232 -40.59 -24.08 23.96
C ASN A 232 -41.64 -23.54 22.98
N LYS A 233 -41.23 -23.14 21.77
CA LYS A 233 -42.11 -23.19 20.58
C LYS A 233 -41.41 -23.88 19.42
N LYS A 234 -41.96 -25.06 19.12
CA LYS A 234 -41.67 -26.10 18.13
C LYS A 234 -41.01 -25.64 16.81
N ARG A 235 -39.87 -26.28 16.48
CA ARG A 235 -39.40 -26.50 15.11
C ARG A 235 -40.07 -27.74 14.52
N SER A 236 -40.59 -27.61 13.30
CA SER A 236 -41.04 -28.71 12.45
C SER A 236 -39.85 -29.51 11.93
N ALA A 237 -39.97 -30.84 12.01
CA ALA A 237 -39.00 -31.79 11.52
C ALA A 237 -38.96 -31.82 9.98
N SER A 238 -37.75 -31.87 9.40
CA SER A 238 -37.55 -32.54 8.11
C SER A 238 -36.24 -33.32 8.15
N LYS A 239 -36.39 -34.64 8.00
CA LYS A 239 -35.34 -35.63 7.78
C LYS A 239 -34.36 -35.17 6.70
N ARG A 240 -33.05 -35.34 6.92
CA ARG A 240 -32.08 -35.43 5.84
C ARG A 240 -31.17 -36.64 6.05
N SER A 241 -31.29 -37.52 5.08
CA SER A 241 -30.44 -38.64 4.73
C SER A 241 -28.99 -38.21 4.56
N HIS A 242 -28.09 -39.08 5.00
CA HIS A 242 -26.69 -39.08 4.60
C HIS A 242 -26.54 -39.18 3.08
N SER A 243 -25.73 -38.30 2.51
CA SER A 243 -24.90 -38.61 1.36
C SER A 243 -23.63 -37.77 1.45
N ASP A 244 -22.52 -38.47 1.64
CA ASP A 244 -21.16 -37.96 1.44
C ASP A 244 -21.04 -37.31 0.07
N ASN A 245 -20.52 -36.08 0.06
CA ASN A 245 -19.61 -35.60 -0.98
C ASN A 245 -18.95 -34.33 -0.47
N GLY A 246 -17.63 -34.41 -0.31
CA GLY A 246 -16.76 -33.29 -0.01
C GLY A 246 -16.80 -32.27 -1.13
N ASN A 247 -17.68 -31.28 -1.00
CA ASN A 247 -17.58 -30.01 -1.69
C ASN A 247 -17.18 -28.98 -0.65
N VAL A 248 -15.90 -28.61 -0.65
CA VAL A 248 -15.45 -27.36 -0.04
C VAL A 248 -16.25 -26.26 -0.74
N GLY A 249 -17.27 -25.75 -0.06
CA GLY A 249 -18.17 -24.74 -0.60
C GLY A 249 -17.38 -23.52 -1.04
N ALA A 250 -17.23 -23.35 -2.34
CA ALA A 250 -16.86 -22.08 -2.94
C ALA A 250 -17.98 -21.08 -2.60
N THR A 251 -17.82 -20.36 -1.49
CA THR A 251 -18.60 -19.16 -1.24
C THR A 251 -18.26 -18.18 -2.36
N HIS A 252 -19.16 -18.07 -3.34
CA HIS A 252 -19.14 -17.04 -4.35
C HIS A 252 -19.28 -15.68 -3.65
N ASN A 253 -18.16 -15.12 -3.19
CA ASN A 253 -18.09 -13.80 -2.61
C ASN A 253 -18.28 -12.79 -3.74
N GLN A 254 -19.51 -12.41 -4.05
CA GLN A 254 -19.76 -11.35 -5.02
C GLN A 254 -19.34 -10.01 -4.44
N LEU A 255 -18.86 -9.10 -5.31
CA LEU A 255 -18.64 -7.71 -4.92
C LEU A 255 -19.98 -7.05 -4.56
N THR A 256 -20.14 -6.65 -3.30
CA THR A 256 -21.36 -6.03 -2.75
C THR A 256 -21.19 -4.56 -2.36
N SER A 257 -19.95 -4.08 -2.21
CA SER A 257 -19.70 -2.72 -1.75
C SER A 257 -20.17 -1.67 -2.77
N ILE A 258 -21.09 -0.81 -2.33
CA ILE A 258 -21.70 0.24 -3.16
C ILE A 258 -20.64 1.25 -3.63
N SER A 259 -19.73 1.66 -2.73
CA SER A 259 -18.67 2.63 -3.04
C SER A 259 -17.70 2.09 -4.10
N VAL A 260 -17.33 0.81 -4.00
CA VAL A 260 -16.46 0.14 -4.97
C VAL A 260 -17.14 0.07 -6.34
N ILE A 261 -18.39 -0.40 -6.41
CA ILE A 261 -19.13 -0.53 -7.68
C ILE A 261 -19.31 0.85 -8.32
N ARG A 262 -19.67 1.87 -7.54
CA ARG A 262 -19.85 3.25 -8.03
C ARG A 262 -18.54 3.84 -8.57
N THR A 263 -17.43 3.54 -7.93
CA THR A 263 -16.10 3.93 -8.40
C THR A 263 -15.76 3.23 -9.72
N ILE A 264 -15.90 1.90 -9.80
CA ILE A 264 -15.62 1.11 -11.01
C ILE A 264 -16.37 1.64 -12.23
N ARG A 265 -17.66 1.96 -12.08
CA ARG A 265 -18.49 2.52 -13.18
C ARG A 265 -17.95 3.84 -13.73
N SER A 266 -17.27 4.62 -12.89
CA SER A 266 -16.77 5.96 -13.24
C SER A 266 -15.31 5.94 -13.74
N MET A 267 -14.59 4.82 -13.55
CA MET A 267 -13.16 4.71 -13.89
C MET A 267 -12.90 4.84 -15.39
N GLU A 268 -13.86 4.49 -16.26
CA GLU A 268 -13.68 4.63 -17.70
C GLU A 268 -13.51 6.10 -18.14
N SER A 269 -14.20 7.02 -17.44
CA SER A 269 -14.08 8.47 -17.63
C SER A 269 -12.76 9.04 -17.11
N MET A 270 -12.05 8.32 -16.23
CA MET A 270 -10.74 8.71 -15.71
C MET A 270 -9.62 8.40 -16.73
N LYS A 271 -9.44 9.29 -17.71
CA LYS A 271 -8.48 9.12 -18.82
C LYS A 271 -7.01 9.11 -18.35
N SER A 272 -6.71 9.83 -17.28
CA SER A 272 -5.35 9.94 -16.72
C SER A 272 -5.03 8.90 -15.66
N LEU A 273 -5.93 7.97 -15.38
CA LEU A 273 -5.70 6.94 -14.37
C LEU A 273 -4.52 6.05 -14.78
N ARG A 274 -3.54 5.91 -13.89
CA ARG A 274 -2.32 5.11 -14.12
C ARG A 274 -2.06 4.14 -12.98
N LYS A 275 -2.47 4.46 -11.76
CA LYS A 275 -2.19 3.63 -10.58
C LYS A 275 -3.47 3.13 -9.91
N ILE A 276 -3.47 1.86 -9.50
CA ILE A 276 -4.52 1.29 -8.66
C ILE A 276 -3.89 0.70 -7.41
N THR A 277 -4.44 1.06 -6.26
CA THR A 277 -4.08 0.46 -4.98
C THR A 277 -5.27 -0.35 -4.46
N VAL A 278 -5.02 -1.58 -4.00
CA VAL A 278 -6.04 -2.41 -3.34
C VAL A 278 -5.57 -2.80 -1.95
N ARG A 279 -6.46 -2.65 -0.97
CA ARG A 279 -6.32 -3.10 0.40
C ARG A 279 -7.33 -4.21 0.67
N GLY A 280 -6.87 -5.30 1.30
CA GLY A 280 -7.70 -6.45 1.62
C GLY A 280 -7.66 -7.55 0.55
N GLU A 281 -7.54 -8.78 1.02
CA GLU A 281 -7.32 -9.96 0.17
C GLU A 281 -8.56 -10.32 -0.65
N LYS A 282 -9.76 -10.30 -0.03
CA LYS A 282 -11.02 -10.58 -0.72
C LYS A 282 -11.24 -9.64 -1.90
N LEU A 283 -10.92 -8.37 -1.74
CA LEU A 283 -11.10 -7.36 -2.79
C LEU A 283 -10.09 -7.53 -3.93
N TYR A 284 -8.86 -7.91 -3.60
CA TYR A 284 -7.83 -8.25 -4.59
C TYR A 284 -8.28 -9.41 -5.49
N GLU A 285 -8.79 -10.50 -4.91
CA GLU A 285 -9.27 -11.66 -5.67
C GLU A 285 -10.44 -11.31 -6.60
N LEU A 286 -11.30 -10.36 -6.21
CA LEU A 286 -12.47 -9.98 -7.00
C LEU A 286 -12.18 -8.96 -8.11
N LEU A 287 -11.26 -8.02 -7.87
CA LEU A 287 -11.04 -6.89 -8.78
C LEU A 287 -9.80 -7.05 -9.66
N ILE A 288 -8.72 -7.59 -9.10
CA ILE A 288 -7.39 -7.54 -9.71
C ILE A 288 -6.95 -8.89 -10.23
N ASN A 289 -7.04 -9.94 -9.40
CA ASN A 289 -6.59 -11.27 -9.76
C ASN A 289 -7.48 -11.84 -10.88
N PHE A 290 -6.85 -12.49 -11.87
CA PHE A 290 -7.59 -13.19 -12.90
C PHE A 290 -7.83 -14.65 -12.50
N HIS A 291 -9.08 -14.98 -12.18
CA HIS A 291 -9.51 -16.33 -11.83
C HIS A 291 -10.12 -17.11 -13.01
N GLY A 292 -9.84 -16.73 -14.26
CA GLY A 292 -10.48 -17.37 -15.41
C GLY A 292 -11.95 -16.97 -15.63
N PHE A 293 -12.53 -16.11 -14.78
CA PHE A 293 -13.91 -15.65 -14.93
C PHE A 293 -14.11 -14.78 -16.18
N ARG A 294 -15.28 -14.92 -16.81
CA ARG A 294 -15.74 -13.99 -17.84
C ARG A 294 -16.03 -12.63 -17.20
N ASP A 295 -15.81 -11.55 -17.96
CA ASP A 295 -16.07 -10.19 -17.48
C ASP A 295 -17.54 -10.05 -17.08
N ASN A 296 -17.79 -9.73 -15.81
CA ASN A 296 -19.14 -9.43 -15.30
C ASN A 296 -19.37 -7.92 -15.45
N PRO A 297 -20.16 -7.47 -16.45
CA PRO A 297 -20.30 -6.06 -16.75
C PRO A 297 -20.78 -5.26 -15.54
N GLY A 298 -20.13 -4.12 -15.27
CA GLY A 298 -20.50 -3.21 -14.18
C GLY A 298 -20.09 -3.65 -12.77
N LYS A 299 -19.49 -4.83 -12.60
CA LYS A 299 -18.87 -5.29 -11.33
C LYS A 299 -17.37 -5.53 -11.45
N THR A 300 -16.85 -5.69 -12.66
CA THR A 300 -15.40 -5.80 -12.93
C THR A 300 -14.85 -4.50 -13.50
N ILE A 301 -13.55 -4.29 -13.30
CA ILE A 301 -12.83 -3.18 -13.93
C ILE A 301 -12.80 -3.42 -15.45
N SER A 302 -13.30 -2.44 -16.21
CA SER A 302 -13.32 -2.48 -17.67
C SER A 302 -11.91 -2.71 -18.25
N TYR A 303 -11.81 -3.52 -19.31
CA TYR A 303 -10.54 -3.81 -19.97
C TYR A 303 -9.86 -2.55 -20.52
N ILE A 304 -10.64 -1.55 -20.94
CA ILE A 304 -10.13 -0.24 -21.38
C ILE A 304 -9.32 0.42 -20.26
N VAL A 305 -9.82 0.35 -19.02
CA VAL A 305 -9.15 0.88 -17.84
C VAL A 305 -7.90 0.05 -17.53
N LYS A 306 -7.99 -1.29 -17.58
CA LYS A 306 -6.84 -2.19 -17.35
C LYS A 306 -5.63 -1.87 -18.24
N ARG A 307 -5.87 -1.47 -19.49
CA ARG A 307 -4.82 -1.04 -20.44
C ARG A 307 -4.14 0.29 -20.06
N ARG A 308 -4.80 1.17 -19.32
CA ARG A 308 -4.24 2.47 -18.91
C ARG A 308 -3.34 2.36 -17.68
N ILE A 309 -3.58 1.36 -16.82
CA ILE A 309 -2.85 1.19 -15.57
C ILE A 309 -1.41 0.74 -15.82
N ASN A 310 -0.46 1.45 -15.23
CA ASN A 310 0.98 1.17 -15.27
C ASN A 310 1.53 0.64 -13.93
N GLU A 311 0.88 0.94 -12.80
CA GLU A 311 1.29 0.54 -11.45
C GLU A 311 0.11 -0.05 -10.67
N ILE A 312 0.32 -1.24 -10.09
CA ILE A 312 -0.59 -1.82 -9.11
C ILE A 312 0.12 -1.89 -7.76
N ARG A 313 -0.57 -1.48 -6.71
CA ARG A 313 -0.10 -1.61 -5.33
C ARG A 313 -1.06 -2.49 -4.54
N LEU A 314 -0.54 -3.58 -4.01
CA LEU A 314 -1.28 -4.48 -3.12
C LEU A 314 -0.81 -4.23 -1.70
N SER A 315 -1.74 -3.98 -0.78
CA SER A 315 -1.42 -3.57 0.57
C SER A 315 -2.21 -4.36 1.62
N ARG A 316 -1.54 -4.75 2.72
CA ARG A 316 -2.16 -5.38 3.91
C ARG A 316 -2.99 -6.63 3.54
N MET A 317 -2.32 -7.67 3.07
CA MET A 317 -2.95 -8.96 2.71
C MET A 317 -2.16 -10.11 3.34
N ASN A 318 -2.82 -11.26 3.56
CA ASN A 318 -2.09 -12.44 4.02
C ASN A 318 -1.32 -13.05 2.84
N GLN A 319 -2.03 -13.39 1.75
CA GLN A 319 -1.45 -14.03 0.57
C GLN A 319 -2.12 -13.53 -0.72
N ILE A 320 -1.35 -13.47 -1.82
CA ILE A 320 -1.89 -13.13 -3.16
C ILE A 320 -2.21 -14.34 -4.02
N SER A 321 -1.72 -15.51 -3.64
CA SER A 321 -1.87 -16.77 -4.37
C SER A 321 -2.79 -17.73 -3.63
N ARG A 322 -3.83 -17.22 -2.93
CA ARG A 322 -4.73 -18.06 -2.13
C ARG A 322 -5.43 -19.11 -3.00
N THR A 323 -5.81 -18.74 -4.21
CA THR A 323 -6.43 -19.65 -5.19
C THR A 323 -5.41 -20.46 -6.01
N GLY A 324 -4.15 -20.53 -5.56
CA GLY A 324 -3.06 -21.25 -6.24
C GLY A 324 -2.26 -20.42 -7.24
N LEU A 325 -2.87 -19.43 -7.89
CA LEU A 325 -2.23 -18.56 -8.89
C LEU A 325 -2.65 -17.10 -8.74
N ALA A 326 -1.67 -16.20 -8.76
CA ALA A 326 -1.81 -14.76 -8.84
C ALA A 326 -1.54 -14.31 -10.29
N ASP A 327 -2.59 -14.15 -11.08
CA ASP A 327 -2.49 -13.91 -12.52
C ASP A 327 -2.77 -12.45 -12.89
N PHE A 328 -1.73 -11.79 -13.41
CA PHE A 328 -1.78 -10.40 -13.89
C PHE A 328 -1.83 -10.28 -15.42
N THR A 329 -2.09 -11.37 -16.16
CA THR A 329 -2.07 -11.40 -17.63
C THR A 329 -3.00 -10.39 -18.29
N ARG A 330 -4.16 -10.07 -17.71
CA ARG A 330 -5.09 -9.07 -18.26
C ARG A 330 -4.64 -7.61 -18.08
N TRP A 331 -3.56 -7.38 -17.33
CA TRP A 331 -2.98 -6.06 -17.08
C TRP A 331 -1.81 -5.83 -18.04
N ASP A 332 -2.10 -5.83 -19.34
CA ASP A 332 -1.09 -5.89 -20.41
C ASP A 332 -0.03 -4.78 -20.37
N ASN A 333 -0.42 -3.59 -19.90
CA ASN A 333 0.45 -2.41 -19.84
C ASN A 333 1.11 -2.20 -18.47
N LEU A 334 0.92 -3.12 -17.52
CA LEU A 334 1.48 -3.02 -16.18
C LEU A 334 3.01 -3.04 -16.23
N GLN A 335 3.63 -1.97 -15.72
CA GLN A 335 5.08 -1.82 -15.64
C GLN A 335 5.61 -2.11 -14.24
N LYS A 336 4.83 -1.80 -13.20
CA LYS A 336 5.29 -1.86 -11.81
C LYS A 336 4.26 -2.49 -10.87
N LEU A 337 4.73 -3.40 -10.01
CA LEU A 337 3.94 -4.02 -8.95
C LEU A 337 4.59 -3.73 -7.61
N VAL A 338 3.83 -3.16 -6.69
CA VAL A 338 4.28 -2.85 -5.32
C VAL A 338 3.49 -3.70 -4.33
N LEU A 339 4.17 -4.64 -3.69
CA LEU A 339 3.61 -5.51 -2.65
C LEU A 339 4.04 -4.96 -1.29
N SER A 340 3.09 -4.46 -0.50
CA SER A 340 3.36 -3.74 0.74
C SER A 340 2.62 -4.37 1.93
N ARG A 341 3.34 -4.78 2.98
CA ARG A 341 2.75 -5.39 4.19
C ARG A 341 1.97 -6.66 3.86
N LEU A 342 2.59 -7.58 3.13
CA LEU A 342 2.05 -8.91 2.86
C LEU A 342 2.67 -9.94 3.81
N ALA A 343 1.92 -10.93 4.28
CA ALA A 343 2.48 -11.96 5.15
C ALA A 343 3.30 -12.99 4.37
N TYR A 344 2.77 -13.52 3.26
CA TYR A 344 3.47 -14.52 2.44
C TYR A 344 3.28 -14.27 0.94
N ILE A 345 4.38 -14.46 0.19
CA ILE A 345 4.43 -14.32 -1.27
C ILE A 345 5.19 -15.51 -1.85
N ASP A 346 4.59 -16.22 -2.81
CA ASP A 346 5.28 -17.20 -3.65
C ASP A 346 5.47 -16.63 -5.07
N LEU A 347 6.72 -16.32 -5.44
CA LEU A 347 7.03 -15.76 -6.76
C LEU A 347 6.82 -16.75 -7.90
N ASN A 348 6.77 -18.06 -7.61
CA ASN A 348 6.47 -19.09 -8.60
C ASN A 348 4.98 -19.14 -8.95
N SER A 349 4.12 -18.64 -8.05
CA SER A 349 2.67 -18.56 -8.24
C SER A 349 2.20 -17.24 -8.85
N ILE A 350 3.12 -16.40 -9.34
CA ILE A 350 2.78 -15.12 -9.97
C ILE A 350 3.00 -15.20 -11.48
N VAL A 351 1.97 -14.84 -12.25
CA VAL A 351 2.11 -14.69 -13.70
C VAL A 351 2.22 -13.21 -14.05
N PHE A 352 3.41 -12.80 -14.48
CA PHE A 352 3.66 -11.43 -14.93
C PHE A 352 3.24 -11.22 -16.40
N PRO A 353 2.72 -10.03 -16.74
CA PRO A 353 2.45 -9.65 -18.12
C PRO A 353 3.74 -9.46 -18.93
N LYS A 354 3.64 -9.49 -20.27
CA LYS A 354 4.80 -9.56 -21.18
C LYS A 354 5.81 -8.42 -20.97
N ASN A 355 5.34 -7.19 -20.72
CA ASN A 355 6.17 -5.99 -20.67
C ASN A 355 6.47 -5.50 -19.25
N PHE A 356 6.27 -6.34 -18.23
CA PHE A 356 6.47 -5.98 -16.84
C PHE A 356 7.94 -5.68 -16.51
N LYS A 357 8.21 -4.66 -15.67
CA LYS A 357 9.56 -4.14 -15.42
C LYS A 357 9.98 -4.16 -13.96
N SER A 358 9.15 -3.67 -13.05
CA SER A 358 9.56 -3.39 -11.68
C SER A 358 8.72 -4.14 -10.64
N LEU A 359 9.36 -4.95 -9.81
CA LEU A 359 8.75 -5.59 -8.65
C LEU A 359 9.34 -5.00 -7.37
N THR A 360 8.50 -4.38 -6.54
CA THR A 360 8.90 -3.82 -5.25
C THR A 360 8.14 -4.53 -4.13
N MET A 361 8.87 -5.09 -3.17
CA MET A 361 8.32 -5.80 -2.02
C MET A 361 8.77 -5.10 -0.74
N LYS A 362 7.81 -4.60 0.05
CA LYS A 362 8.05 -3.80 1.26
C LYS A 362 7.33 -4.41 2.45
N ARG A 363 8.04 -4.57 3.57
CA ARG A 363 7.50 -5.10 4.84
C ARG A 363 6.81 -6.44 4.64
N VAL A 364 7.49 -7.39 4.00
CA VAL A 364 6.94 -8.72 3.74
C VAL A 364 7.49 -9.70 4.77
N SER A 365 6.63 -10.51 5.39
CA SER A 365 7.10 -11.46 6.40
C SER A 365 7.86 -12.63 5.75
N LYS A 366 7.28 -13.30 4.76
CA LYS A 366 7.85 -14.49 4.13
C LYS A 366 7.81 -14.42 2.61
N ILE A 367 8.92 -14.77 1.95
CA ILE A 367 9.02 -14.85 0.49
C ILE A 367 9.51 -16.24 0.09
N LYS A 368 8.81 -16.88 -0.84
CA LYS A 368 9.36 -17.99 -1.61
C LYS A 368 9.89 -17.45 -2.92
N TRP A 369 11.22 -17.47 -3.06
CA TRP A 369 11.90 -16.99 -4.26
C TRP A 369 11.60 -17.92 -5.45
N TRP A 370 11.84 -17.43 -6.67
CA TRP A 370 11.80 -18.28 -7.86
C TRP A 370 12.70 -19.50 -7.67
N ASN A 371 12.25 -20.67 -8.14
CA ASN A 371 12.97 -21.94 -8.05
C ASN A 371 14.16 -22.02 -9.04
N ILE A 372 14.96 -20.95 -9.12
CA ILE A 372 16.11 -20.81 -10.03
C ILE A 372 17.20 -21.81 -9.64
N GLU A 373 17.45 -21.98 -8.34
CA GLU A 373 18.48 -22.90 -7.83
C GLU A 373 18.21 -24.33 -8.31
N GLU A 374 16.96 -24.80 -8.22
CA GLU A 374 16.57 -26.15 -8.66
C GLU A 374 16.83 -26.37 -10.16
N ASN A 375 16.56 -25.35 -10.98
CA ASN A 375 16.79 -25.42 -12.42
C ASN A 375 18.29 -25.39 -12.77
N ILE A 376 19.09 -24.61 -12.04
CA ILE A 376 20.55 -24.56 -12.21
C ILE A 376 21.19 -25.90 -11.81
N LEU A 377 20.74 -26.51 -10.71
CA LEU A 377 21.23 -27.83 -10.29
C LEU A 377 20.96 -28.90 -11.36
N LYS A 378 19.80 -28.87 -12.03
CA LYS A 378 19.46 -29.77 -13.15
C LYS A 378 20.37 -29.54 -14.36
N GLU A 379 20.70 -28.29 -14.66
CA GLU A 379 21.58 -27.93 -15.78
C GLU A 379 23.03 -28.38 -15.53
N LEU A 380 23.54 -28.15 -14.31
CA LEU A 380 24.90 -28.57 -13.91
C LEU A 380 24.99 -30.06 -13.58
N LYS A 381 23.86 -30.75 -13.38
CA LYS A 381 23.75 -32.16 -12.96
C LYS A 381 24.52 -32.45 -11.66
N VAL A 382 24.41 -31.53 -10.69
CA VAL A 382 25.05 -31.65 -9.37
C VAL A 382 24.02 -31.59 -8.25
N ASP A 383 24.34 -32.19 -7.11
CA ASP A 383 23.55 -32.04 -5.90
C ASP A 383 23.79 -30.68 -5.23
N LYS A 384 22.85 -30.29 -4.37
CA LYS A 384 22.87 -28.97 -3.71
C LYS A 384 24.09 -28.77 -2.79
N ARG A 385 24.62 -29.83 -2.18
CA ARG A 385 25.78 -29.70 -1.27
C ARG A 385 27.04 -29.42 -2.07
N THR A 386 27.26 -30.22 -3.12
CA THR A 386 28.38 -30.04 -4.06
C THR A 386 28.32 -28.68 -4.77
N PHE A 387 27.13 -28.24 -5.19
CA PHE A 387 26.94 -26.89 -5.74
C PHE A 387 27.45 -25.80 -4.79
N LYS A 388 27.05 -25.87 -3.51
CA LYS A 388 27.41 -24.86 -2.51
C LYS A 388 28.90 -24.85 -2.14
N SER A 389 29.58 -25.99 -2.23
CA SER A 389 31.00 -26.10 -1.84
C SER A 389 31.98 -25.87 -2.99
N LEU A 390 31.66 -26.30 -4.21
CA LEU A 390 32.58 -26.24 -5.35
C LEU A 390 32.35 -25.01 -6.25
N TYR A 391 31.09 -24.65 -6.49
CA TYR A 391 30.75 -23.69 -7.54
C TYR A 391 30.42 -22.29 -7.03
N ILE A 392 30.40 -22.08 -5.71
CA ILE A 392 30.07 -20.78 -5.11
C ILE A 392 31.31 -20.16 -4.50
N LYS A 393 31.65 -18.97 -4.98
CA LYS A 393 32.71 -18.12 -4.45
C LYS A 393 32.12 -16.89 -3.77
N GLU A 394 32.75 -16.40 -2.71
CA GLU A 394 32.36 -15.11 -2.11
C GLU A 394 32.99 -13.96 -2.90
N ASP A 395 32.18 -12.97 -3.27
CA ASP A 395 32.62 -11.83 -4.10
C ASP A 395 32.91 -10.61 -3.20
N ASP A 396 34.19 -10.43 -2.86
CA ASP A 396 34.69 -9.31 -2.05
C ASP A 396 35.12 -8.09 -2.90
N SER A 397 34.61 -7.96 -4.13
CA SER A 397 34.96 -6.86 -5.02
C SER A 397 34.62 -5.47 -4.44
N LYS A 398 35.26 -4.42 -4.98
CA LYS A 398 35.01 -3.03 -4.56
C LYS A 398 33.54 -2.63 -4.68
N PHE A 399 32.80 -3.23 -5.63
CA PHE A 399 31.39 -2.96 -5.84
C PHE A 399 30.53 -3.48 -4.69
N THR A 400 30.78 -4.68 -4.18
CA THR A 400 30.02 -5.25 -3.05
C THR A 400 30.24 -4.48 -1.75
N LYS A 401 31.45 -3.92 -1.56
CA LYS A 401 31.77 -3.01 -0.44
C LYS A 401 30.95 -1.71 -0.44
N PHE A 402 30.53 -1.22 -1.60
CA PHE A 402 29.71 0.00 -1.71
C PHE A 402 28.29 -0.18 -1.14
N PHE A 403 27.74 -1.41 -1.15
CA PHE A 403 26.36 -1.64 -0.72
C PHE A 403 26.15 -1.65 0.79
N ASN A 404 27.21 -1.55 1.60
CA ASN A 404 27.13 -1.46 3.06
C ASN A 404 26.19 -2.53 3.68
N LEU A 405 26.13 -3.72 3.06
CA LEU A 405 25.30 -4.85 3.49
C LEU A 405 25.94 -5.53 4.69
N ARG A 406 25.83 -4.92 5.88
CA ARG A 406 26.42 -5.45 7.12
C ARG A 406 25.98 -6.89 7.46
N HIS A 407 24.86 -7.36 6.91
CA HIS A 407 24.24 -8.64 7.27
C HIS A 407 24.11 -9.63 6.11
N THR A 408 24.36 -9.23 4.86
CA THR A 408 24.10 -10.06 3.68
C THR A 408 25.39 -10.32 2.91
N ARG A 409 25.76 -11.60 2.78
CA ARG A 409 26.93 -12.02 1.99
C ARG A 409 26.54 -12.17 0.53
N ILE A 410 27.29 -11.51 -0.34
CA ILE A 410 27.13 -11.62 -1.79
C ILE A 410 28.08 -12.71 -2.29
N LYS A 411 27.52 -13.68 -3.00
CA LYS A 411 28.29 -14.78 -3.59
C LYS A 411 28.13 -14.77 -5.11
N GLU A 412 29.12 -15.29 -5.81
CA GLU A 412 29.12 -15.48 -7.27
C GLU A 412 29.36 -16.95 -7.61
N LEU A 413 28.93 -17.33 -8.81
CA LEU A 413 29.30 -18.59 -9.42
C LEU A 413 30.77 -18.57 -9.89
N ASP A 414 31.54 -19.62 -9.60
CA ASP A 414 32.95 -19.67 -9.99
C ASP A 414 33.12 -19.89 -11.50
N LYS A 415 33.87 -19.00 -12.14
CA LYS A 415 34.15 -19.04 -13.58
C LYS A 415 35.30 -19.99 -13.94
N SER A 416 36.13 -20.39 -12.99
CA SER A 416 37.21 -21.37 -13.27
C SER A 416 36.69 -22.80 -13.33
N GLU A 417 35.67 -23.14 -12.54
CA GLU A 417 35.10 -24.48 -12.44
C GLU A 417 34.01 -24.75 -13.49
N ILE A 418 33.51 -23.71 -14.15
CA ILE A 418 32.40 -23.80 -15.11
C ILE A 418 32.87 -23.34 -16.48
N ASN A 419 32.69 -24.20 -17.48
CA ASN A 419 32.96 -23.82 -18.86
C ASN A 419 32.03 -22.66 -19.30
N GLN A 420 32.51 -21.83 -20.23
CA GLN A 420 31.79 -20.62 -20.64
C GLN A 420 30.37 -20.89 -21.16
N ILE A 421 30.15 -22.00 -21.86
CA ILE A 421 28.86 -22.34 -22.47
C ILE A 421 27.84 -22.67 -21.38
N THR A 422 28.21 -23.51 -20.43
CA THR A 422 27.37 -23.89 -19.28
C THR A 422 27.08 -22.68 -18.41
N TYR A 423 28.06 -21.79 -18.20
CA TYR A 423 27.85 -20.53 -17.47
C TYR A 423 26.78 -19.66 -18.15
N LEU A 424 26.84 -19.50 -19.48
CA LEU A 424 25.82 -18.76 -20.24
C LEU A 424 24.43 -19.44 -20.16
N ARG A 425 24.37 -20.77 -20.12
CA ARG A 425 23.11 -21.50 -19.91
C ARG A 425 22.54 -21.28 -18.51
N CYS A 426 23.39 -21.26 -17.47
CA CYS A 426 22.96 -20.89 -16.12
C CYS A 426 22.41 -19.46 -16.08
N GLN A 427 23.06 -18.49 -16.74
CA GLN A 427 22.53 -17.13 -16.87
C GLN A 427 21.19 -17.09 -17.61
N ALA A 428 21.04 -17.88 -18.68
CA ALA A 428 19.78 -17.98 -19.41
C ALA A 428 18.63 -18.50 -18.53
N ILE A 429 18.89 -19.44 -17.61
CA ILE A 429 17.90 -19.94 -16.64
C ILE A 429 17.43 -18.82 -15.69
N VAL A 430 18.37 -17.99 -15.22
CA VAL A 430 18.04 -16.83 -14.36
C VAL A 430 17.14 -15.85 -15.13
N TRP A 431 17.52 -15.49 -16.36
CA TRP A 431 16.74 -14.59 -17.21
C TRP A 431 15.38 -15.16 -17.61
N LEU A 432 15.28 -16.46 -17.85
CA LEU A 432 14.01 -17.13 -18.13
C LEU A 432 13.04 -16.99 -16.95
N SER A 433 13.55 -17.06 -15.73
CA SER A 433 12.74 -16.91 -14.50
C SER A 433 12.31 -15.46 -14.26
N PHE A 434 13.19 -14.50 -14.52
CA PHE A 434 12.91 -13.06 -14.38
C PHE A 434 12.07 -12.50 -15.53
N ARG A 435 12.06 -13.18 -16.69
CA ARG A 435 11.43 -12.73 -17.94
C ARG A 435 11.95 -11.34 -18.35
N THR A 436 11.09 -10.33 -18.32
CA THR A 436 11.37 -8.95 -18.74
C THR A 436 11.62 -7.99 -17.57
N LEU A 437 11.66 -8.51 -16.34
CA LEU A 437 11.88 -7.75 -15.12
C LEU A 437 13.26 -7.09 -15.15
N ASN A 438 13.29 -5.79 -14.82
CA ASN A 438 14.49 -4.98 -14.82
C ASN A 438 14.80 -4.37 -13.46
N HIS A 439 13.87 -4.33 -12.51
CA HIS A 439 14.05 -3.69 -11.21
C HIS A 439 13.40 -4.52 -10.11
N ILE A 440 14.18 -4.81 -9.07
CA ILE A 440 13.74 -5.48 -7.85
C ILE A 440 14.13 -4.65 -6.65
N LYS A 441 13.17 -4.39 -5.78
CA LYS A 441 13.43 -3.72 -4.51
C LYS A 441 12.84 -4.51 -3.35
N LEU A 442 13.70 -4.99 -2.46
CA LEU A 442 13.34 -5.67 -1.22
C LEU A 442 13.56 -4.70 -0.05
N GLN A 443 12.51 -4.45 0.74
CA GLN A 443 12.60 -3.60 1.93
C GLN A 443 11.95 -4.28 3.13
N ASN A 444 12.66 -4.41 4.25
CA ASN A 444 12.13 -5.01 5.49
C ASN A 444 11.51 -6.40 5.25
N VAL A 445 12.24 -7.30 4.60
CA VAL A 445 11.83 -8.70 4.41
C VAL A 445 12.37 -9.54 5.56
N SER A 446 11.52 -10.39 6.16
CA SER A 446 11.91 -11.16 7.35
C SER A 446 12.41 -12.57 7.03
N GLU A 447 11.84 -13.31 6.08
CA GLU A 447 12.28 -14.67 5.81
C GLU A 447 12.17 -14.97 4.32
N VAL A 448 13.18 -15.67 3.79
CA VAL A 448 13.17 -16.15 2.41
C VAL A 448 13.47 -17.64 2.40
N PHE A 449 12.55 -18.45 1.84
CA PHE A 449 12.63 -19.91 1.88
C PHE A 449 13.71 -20.48 0.96
N ASN A 450 13.89 -19.87 -0.20
CA ASN A 450 14.86 -20.27 -1.22
C ASN A 450 16.03 -19.28 -1.25
N ASN A 451 17.18 -19.71 -1.75
CA ASN A 451 18.31 -18.81 -1.98
C ASN A 451 17.91 -17.71 -2.99
N ILE A 452 18.22 -16.45 -2.67
CA ILE A 452 18.00 -15.34 -3.59
C ILE A 452 19.06 -15.41 -4.67
N ILE A 453 18.63 -15.65 -5.91
CA ILE A 453 19.49 -15.67 -7.09
C ILE A 453 19.10 -14.51 -8.00
N VAL A 454 20.09 -13.71 -8.41
CA VAL A 454 19.91 -12.51 -9.23
C VAL A 454 20.93 -12.47 -10.37
N PRO A 455 20.57 -11.91 -11.54
CA PRO A 455 21.50 -11.77 -12.65
C PRO A 455 22.51 -10.64 -12.41
N ARG A 456 23.77 -10.88 -12.76
CA ARG A 456 24.88 -9.91 -12.59
C ARG A 456 24.58 -8.55 -13.21
N ALA A 457 24.01 -8.51 -14.43
CA ALA A 457 23.71 -7.25 -15.12
C ALA A 457 22.73 -6.34 -14.36
N LEU A 458 21.75 -6.90 -13.64
CA LEU A 458 20.81 -6.10 -12.82
C LEU A 458 21.44 -5.69 -11.49
N PHE A 459 22.29 -6.55 -10.93
CA PHE A 459 23.00 -6.29 -9.70
C PHE A 459 24.00 -5.13 -9.84
N ASP A 460 24.85 -5.18 -10.87
CA ASP A 460 25.89 -4.17 -11.13
C ASP A 460 25.33 -2.78 -11.43
N SER A 461 24.12 -2.72 -12.00
CA SER A 461 23.44 -1.47 -12.33
C SER A 461 22.60 -0.87 -11.19
N LYS A 462 22.72 -1.39 -9.95
CA LYS A 462 21.88 -1.03 -8.80
C LYS A 462 20.37 -1.16 -9.06
N ARG A 463 19.98 -2.09 -9.94
CA ARG A 463 18.56 -2.34 -10.23
C ARG A 463 17.96 -3.42 -9.33
N VAL A 464 18.80 -4.16 -8.62
CA VAL A 464 18.40 -4.99 -7.48
C VAL A 464 18.83 -4.27 -6.21
N GLU A 465 17.87 -3.86 -5.40
CA GLU A 465 18.13 -3.15 -4.15
C GLU A 465 17.57 -3.93 -2.96
N ILE A 466 18.40 -4.14 -1.94
CA ILE A 466 18.02 -4.85 -0.71
C ILE A 466 18.29 -3.92 0.47
N TYR A 467 17.22 -3.45 1.12
CA TYR A 467 17.29 -2.50 2.22
C TYR A 467 16.67 -3.08 3.49
N ARG A 468 17.38 -3.00 4.61
CA ARG A 468 16.88 -3.38 5.96
C ARG A 468 16.30 -4.80 6.01
N CYS A 469 16.96 -5.76 5.37
CA CYS A 469 16.58 -7.17 5.42
C CYS A 469 17.57 -7.95 6.31
N GLU A 470 17.46 -7.77 7.63
CA GLU A 470 18.42 -8.31 8.62
C GLU A 470 18.55 -9.83 8.58
N LYS A 471 17.48 -10.52 8.21
CA LYS A 471 17.41 -11.99 8.17
C LYS A 471 17.79 -12.59 6.82
N ILE A 472 18.01 -11.76 5.79
CA ILE A 472 18.53 -12.22 4.48
C ILE A 472 20.06 -12.30 4.59
N SER A 473 20.56 -13.53 4.75
CA SER A 473 21.98 -13.79 5.00
C SER A 473 22.83 -13.94 3.73
N GLN A 474 22.25 -14.40 2.62
CA GLN A 474 22.99 -14.71 1.41
C GLN A 474 22.21 -14.31 0.15
N VAL A 475 22.91 -13.72 -0.82
CA VAL A 475 22.43 -13.48 -2.19
C VAL A 475 23.48 -14.02 -3.15
N LEU A 476 23.04 -14.85 -4.10
CA LEU A 476 23.89 -15.40 -5.16
C LEU A 476 23.67 -14.61 -6.45
N VAL A 477 24.75 -14.14 -7.04
CA VAL A 477 24.79 -13.38 -8.29
C VAL A 477 25.36 -14.27 -9.39
N ILE A 478 24.66 -14.39 -10.51
CA ILE A 478 25.06 -15.24 -11.64
C ILE A 478 25.12 -14.44 -12.94
#